data_AF-A0A8T7LBH3-F1
#
_entry.id   AF-A0A8T7LBH3-F1
#
_cell.length_a   1.000
_cell.length_b   1.000
_cell.length_c   1.000
_cell.angle_alpha   90.00
_cell.angle_beta   90.00
_cell.angle_gamma   90.00
#
_symmetry.space_group_name_H-M   'P 1'
#
loop_
_entity.id
_entity.type
_entity.pdbx_description
1 polymer ?
#
loop_
_entity_poly.entity_id
_entity_poly.type
_entity_poly.pdbx_seq_one_letter_code
_entity_poly.pdbx_strand_id
1 'polypeptide(L)'
;MVTKERGDQVSGAVFLIGLGVIALLNYWWPGIMFVIGASLIARGVVAGQQWQNLTGALVVIGIGLIFALEDVIGGVNFWPVALIALGMVLLFGKDVVSRAR
;
A
#
# COMPACT_ATOMS: atom_id res chain seq x y z
N MET A 1 1.42 7.04 -29.24
CA MET A 1 1.95 7.65 -28.00
C MET A 1 0.89 7.48 -26.93
N VAL A 2 1.17 6.74 -25.87
CA VAL A 2 0.23 6.65 -24.75
C VAL A 2 0.35 7.94 -23.95
N THR A 3 -0.70 8.74 -23.93
CA THR A 3 -0.77 9.97 -23.15
C THR A 3 -0.76 9.64 -21.66
N LYS A 4 -0.07 10.45 -20.84
CA LYS A 4 -0.01 10.28 -19.38
C LYS A 4 -1.41 10.11 -18.75
N GLU A 5 -2.38 10.82 -19.31
CA GLU A 5 -3.80 10.76 -18.98
C GLU A 5 -4.40 9.34 -19.07
N ARG A 6 -4.03 8.55 -20.09
CA ARG A 6 -4.47 7.14 -20.21
C ARG A 6 -3.90 6.26 -19.10
N GLY A 7 -2.65 6.47 -18.72
CA GLY A 7 -2.02 5.70 -17.64
C GLY A 7 -2.69 5.95 -16.29
N ASP A 8 -3.00 7.22 -16.01
CA ASP A 8 -3.68 7.62 -14.77
C ASP A 8 -5.14 7.12 -14.74
N GLN A 9 -5.84 7.16 -15.88
CA GLN A 9 -7.19 6.62 -16.02
C GLN A 9 -7.23 5.11 -15.76
N VAL A 10 -6.31 4.34 -16.34
CA VAL A 10 -6.24 2.89 -16.13
C VAL A 10 -5.86 2.56 -14.69
N SER A 11 -4.91 3.29 -14.11
CA SER A 11 -4.54 3.15 -12.69
C SER A 11 -5.74 3.36 -11.78
N GLY A 12 -6.51 4.43 -12.01
CA GLY A 12 -7.71 4.76 -11.25
C GLY A 12 -8.79 3.69 -11.39
N ALA A 13 -9.02 3.18 -12.61
CA ALA A 13 -9.96 2.10 -12.85
C ALA A 13 -9.57 0.82 -12.07
N VAL A 14 -8.30 0.42 -12.15
CA VAL A 14 -7.78 -0.77 -11.44
C VAL A 14 -7.88 -0.58 -9.92
N PHE A 15 -7.59 0.61 -9.42
CA PHE A 15 -7.72 0.93 -8.00
C PHE A 15 -9.17 0.80 -7.51
N LEU A 16 -10.14 1.38 -8.22
CA LEU A 16 -11.56 1.34 -7.85
C LEU A 16 -12.14 -0.07 -7.95
N ILE A 17 -11.81 -0.82 -8.99
CA ILE A 17 -12.22 -2.22 -9.14
C ILE A 17 -11.65 -3.05 -7.99
N GLY A 18 -10.35 -2.89 -7.70
CA GLY A 18 -9.70 -3.57 -6.59
C GLY A 18 -10.34 -3.25 -5.23
N LEU A 19 -10.68 -1.99 -4.98
CA LEU A 19 -11.40 -1.55 -3.79
C LEU A 19 -12.78 -2.23 -3.68
N GLY A 20 -13.52 -2.32 -4.78
CA GLY A 20 -14.79 -3.02 -4.82
C GLY A 20 -14.65 -4.50 -4.46
N VAL A 21 -13.63 -5.18 -5.00
CA VAL A 21 -13.35 -6.58 -4.68
C VAL A 21 -12.99 -6.76 -3.21
N ILE A 22 -12.12 -5.92 -2.66
CA ILE A 22 -11.76 -5.95 -1.23
C ILE A 22 -12.98 -5.74 -0.34
N ALA A 23 -13.83 -4.78 -0.68
CA ALA A 23 -15.02 -4.47 0.10
C ALA A 23 -15.99 -5.65 0.12
N LEU A 24 -16.15 -6.37 -1.00
CA LEU A 24 -16.96 -7.61 -1.06
C LEU A 24 -16.37 -8.74 -0.21
N LEU A 25 -15.06 -8.87 -0.17
CA LEU A 25 -14.35 -9.89 0.63
C LEU A 25 -14.20 -9.49 2.10
N ASN A 26 -14.53 -8.24 2.44
CA ASN A 26 -14.29 -7.59 3.74
C ASN A 26 -12.84 -7.72 4.25
N TYR A 27 -11.89 -7.90 3.33
CA TYR A 27 -10.48 -8.20 3.62
C TYR A 27 -9.60 -6.98 3.35
N TRP A 28 -9.81 -5.94 4.15
CA TRP A 28 -9.24 -4.61 3.96
C TRP A 28 -7.73 -4.56 4.11
N TRP A 29 -7.23 -5.23 5.15
CA TRP A 29 -5.80 -5.37 5.41
C TRP A 29 -5.42 -6.84 5.28
N PRO A 30 -4.37 -7.18 4.52
CA PRO A 30 -3.48 -6.37 3.67
C PRO A 30 -4.03 -6.06 2.27
N GLY A 31 -5.30 -6.38 1.96
CA GLY A 31 -5.90 -6.25 0.62
C GLY A 31 -5.58 -4.93 -0.09
N ILE A 32 -5.66 -3.79 0.62
CA ILE A 32 -5.38 -2.46 0.05
C ILE A 32 -3.97 -2.38 -0.56
N MET A 33 -2.97 -3.02 0.05
CA MET A 33 -1.61 -3.01 -0.48
C MET A 33 -1.54 -3.67 -1.86
N PHE A 34 -2.25 -4.78 -2.05
CA PHE A 34 -2.32 -5.44 -3.36
C PHE A 34 -2.99 -4.57 -4.41
N VAL A 35 -4.02 -3.82 -4.04
CA VAL A 35 -4.73 -2.93 -4.98
C VAL A 35 -3.89 -1.72 -5.35
N ILE A 36 -3.13 -1.17 -4.40
CA ILE A 36 -2.15 -0.10 -4.68
C ILE A 36 -1.05 -0.65 -5.59
N GLY A 37 -0.48 -1.82 -5.28
CA GLY A 37 0.53 -2.47 -6.11
C GLY A 37 0.05 -2.74 -7.54
N ALA A 38 -1.16 -3.30 -7.69
CA ALA A 38 -1.77 -3.59 -8.98
C ALA A 38 -2.04 -2.32 -9.80
N SER A 39 -2.51 -1.24 -9.18
CA SER A 39 -2.76 0.02 -9.86
C SER A 39 -1.46 0.67 -10.37
N LEU A 40 -0.39 0.63 -9.57
CA LEU A 40 0.94 1.08 -9.99
C LEU A 40 1.51 0.26 -11.16
N ILE A 41 1.33 -1.06 -11.15
CA ILE A 41 1.73 -1.92 -12.29
C ILE A 41 0.92 -1.56 -13.53
N ALA A 42 -0.41 -1.45 -13.41
CA ALA A 42 -1.27 -1.14 -14.54
C ALA A 42 -0.90 0.20 -15.20
N ARG A 43 -0.59 1.20 -14.38
CA ARG A 43 -0.06 2.49 -14.85
C ARG A 43 1.26 2.33 -15.60
N GLY A 44 2.22 1.60 -15.02
CA GLY A 44 3.55 1.42 -15.62
C GLY A 44 3.54 0.62 -16.92
N VAL A 45 2.71 -0.42 -17.00
CA VAL A 45 2.50 -1.23 -18.22
C VAL A 45 1.92 -0.36 -19.34
N VAL A 46 0.90 0.44 -19.04
CA VAL A 46 0.28 1.35 -20.01
C VAL A 46 1.24 2.47 -20.43
N ALA A 47 2.05 2.97 -19.52
CA ALA A 47 3.07 3.99 -19.79
C ALA A 47 4.29 3.45 -20.59
N GLY A 48 4.36 2.13 -20.84
CA GLY A 48 5.51 1.50 -21.50
C GLY A 48 6.78 1.54 -20.65
N GLN A 49 6.66 1.70 -19.32
CA GLN A 49 7.81 1.69 -18.43
C GLN A 49 8.42 0.28 -18.32
N GLN A 50 9.75 0.24 -18.39
CA GLN A 50 10.52 -0.99 -18.24
C GLN A 50 10.39 -1.51 -16.79
N TRP A 51 10.35 -2.83 -16.62
CA TRP A 51 10.13 -3.54 -15.34
C TRP A 51 11.02 -3.05 -14.19
N GLN A 52 12.17 -2.47 -14.49
CA GLN A 52 13.12 -1.88 -13.53
C GLN A 52 12.58 -0.65 -12.79
N ASN A 53 11.57 0.05 -13.32
CA ASN A 53 10.91 1.18 -12.65
C ASN A 53 9.69 0.77 -11.81
N LEU A 54 9.30 -0.51 -11.82
CA LEU A 54 8.17 -1.04 -11.05
C LEU A 54 8.55 -1.48 -9.62
N THR A 55 9.76 -1.16 -9.18
CA THR A 55 10.29 -1.52 -7.85
C THR A 55 9.33 -1.12 -6.73
N GLY A 56 8.71 0.06 -6.80
CA GLY A 56 7.74 0.50 -5.81
C GLY A 56 6.49 -0.40 -5.74
N ALA A 57 5.98 -0.85 -6.89
CA ALA A 57 4.84 -1.74 -6.92
C ALA A 57 5.17 -3.15 -6.41
N LEU A 58 6.36 -3.66 -6.77
CA LEU A 58 6.85 -4.94 -6.28
C LEU A 58 7.10 -4.94 -4.77
N VAL A 59 7.63 -3.84 -4.22
CA VAL A 59 7.81 -3.67 -2.77
C VAL A 59 6.46 -3.66 -2.06
N VAL A 60 5.49 -2.90 -2.58
CA VAL A 60 4.14 -2.83 -1.99
C VAL A 60 3.44 -4.20 -2.02
N ILE A 61 3.58 -4.95 -3.11
CA ILE A 61 3.05 -6.32 -3.22
C ILE A 61 3.78 -7.28 -2.27
N GLY A 62 5.11 -7.18 -2.19
CA GLY A 62 5.93 -7.99 -1.30
C GLY A 62 5.59 -7.78 0.17
N ILE A 63 5.38 -6.52 0.58
CA ILE A 63 4.90 -6.21 1.93
C ILE A 63 3.50 -6.79 2.12
N GLY A 64 2.56 -6.57 1.19
CA GLY A 64 1.22 -7.15 1.26
C GLY A 64 1.23 -8.69 1.43
N LEU A 65 2.16 -9.38 0.76
CA LEU A 65 2.38 -10.82 0.88
C LEU A 65 2.88 -11.24 2.26
N ILE A 66 3.84 -10.52 2.84
CA ILE A 66 4.33 -10.79 4.19
C ILE A 66 3.18 -10.70 5.19
N PHE A 67 2.37 -9.65 5.09
CA PHE A 67 1.21 -9.46 5.95
C PHE A 67 0.12 -10.52 5.73
N ALA A 68 -0.12 -10.93 4.48
CA ALA A 68 -1.09 -11.97 4.16
C ALA A 68 -0.65 -13.33 4.73
N LEU A 69 0.65 -13.60 4.73
CA LEU A 69 1.22 -14.80 5.35
C LEU A 69 1.15 -14.73 6.87
N GLU A 70 1.35 -13.56 7.50
CA GLU A 70 1.18 -13.39 8.95
C GLU A 70 -0.27 -13.65 9.39
N ASP A 71 -1.26 -13.18 8.63
CA ASP A 71 -2.69 -13.49 8.87
C ASP A 71 -2.97 -15.00 8.79
N VAL A 72 -2.39 -15.68 7.80
CA VAL A 72 -2.61 -17.12 7.56
C VAL A 72 -1.88 -18.00 8.59
N ILE A 73 -0.72 -17.57 9.08
CA ILE A 73 0.18 -18.40 9.90
C ILE A 73 0.13 -18.02 11.39
N GLY A 74 -0.13 -16.75 11.74
CA GLY A 74 0.15 -16.17 13.06
C GLY A 74 -1.07 -15.75 13.89
N GLY A 75 -2.27 -15.61 13.31
CA GLY A 75 -3.55 -15.41 14.02
C GLY A 75 -3.68 -14.15 14.90
N VAL A 76 -2.63 -13.36 15.11
CA VAL A 76 -2.63 -12.17 15.96
C VAL A 76 -1.93 -11.02 15.23
N ASN A 77 -2.73 -10.06 14.74
CA ASN A 77 -2.25 -8.86 14.06
C ASN A 77 -1.69 -7.85 15.07
N PHE A 78 -0.37 -7.86 15.30
CA PHE A 78 0.30 -6.89 16.20
C PHE A 78 0.59 -5.54 15.53
N TRP A 79 0.49 -5.46 14.21
CA TRP A 79 0.80 -4.25 13.44
C TRP A 79 -0.06 -3.02 13.76
N PRO A 80 -1.38 -3.13 13.98
CA PRO A 80 -2.18 -1.99 14.42
C PRO A 80 -1.67 -1.41 15.74
N VAL A 81 -1.26 -2.27 16.68
CA VAL A 81 -0.69 -1.86 17.97
C VAL A 81 0.66 -1.17 17.78
N ALA A 82 1.50 -1.68 16.87
CA ALA A 82 2.79 -1.06 16.54
C ALA A 82 2.63 0.32 15.87
N LEU A 83 1.67 0.48 14.95
CA LEU A 83 1.36 1.77 14.32
C LEU A 83 0.75 2.77 15.31
N ILE A 84 -0.14 2.30 16.19
CA ILE A 84 -0.69 3.12 17.27
C ILE A 84 0.44 3.55 18.21
N ALA A 85 1.35 2.65 18.59
CA ALA A 85 2.51 2.96 19.42
C ALA A 85 3.46 3.97 18.74
N LEU A 86 3.75 3.81 17.45
CA LEU A 86 4.58 4.74 16.69
C LEU A 86 3.90 6.12 16.57
N GLY A 87 2.59 6.15 16.30
CA GLY A 87 1.80 7.37 16.28
C GLY A 87 1.82 8.11 17.62
N MET A 88 1.71 7.37 18.73
CA MET A 88 1.87 7.94 20.07
C MET A 88 3.28 8.52 20.28
N VAL A 89 4.33 7.78 19.91
CA VAL A 89 5.72 8.28 20.03
C VAL A 89 5.95 9.55 19.19
N LEU A 90 5.35 9.67 18.01
CA LEU A 90 5.45 10.89 17.20
C LEU A 90 4.65 12.06 17.76
N LEU A 91 3.46 11.80 18.31
CA LEU A 91 2.63 12.82 18.98
C LEU A 91 3.33 13.38 20.22
N PHE A 92 3.91 12.51 21.05
CA PHE A 92 4.57 12.90 22.31
C PHE A 92 6.07 13.21 22.15
N GLY A 93 6.68 12.83 21.03
CA GLY A 93 8.11 13.06 20.75
C GLY A 93 8.45 14.52 20.44
N LYS A 94 7.50 15.31 19.92
CA LYS A 94 7.71 16.73 19.61
C LYS A 94 7.78 17.63 20.85
N ASP A 95 7.17 17.21 21.97
CA ASP A 95 7.20 17.98 23.21
C ASP A 95 8.52 17.85 23.98
N VAL A 96 9.28 16.77 23.73
CA VAL A 96 10.57 16.51 24.40
C VAL A 96 11.71 17.30 23.76
N VAL A 97 11.70 17.47 22.43
CA VAL A 97 12.80 18.12 21.69
C VAL A 97 12.78 19.65 21.83
N SER A 98 11.61 20.27 22.04
CA SER A 98 11.48 21.73 22.17
C SER A 98 11.96 22.29 23.52
N ARG A 99 12.17 21.46 24.54
CA ARG A 99 12.63 21.89 25.88
C ARG A 99 14.14 21.77 26.08
N ALA A 100 14.87 21.29 25.07
CA ALA A 100 16.31 21.08 25.10
C ALA A 100 17.09 22.11 24.26
N ARG A 101 16.46 23.22 23.85
CA ARG A 101 17.11 24.40 23.24
C ARG A 101 16.78 25.66 24.01
#